data_AF-A0A7V8G794-F1
#
_entry.id   AF-A0A7V8G794-F1
#
_cell.length_a   1.000
_cell.length_b   1.000
_cell.length_c   1.000
_cell.angle_alpha   90.00
_cell.angle_beta   90.00
_cell.angle_gamma   90.00
#
_symmetry.space_group_name_H-M   'P 1'
#
loop_
_entity.id
_entity.type
_entity.pdbx_description
1 polymer ?
#
loop_
_entity_poly.entity_id
_entity_poly.type
_entity_poly.pdbx_seq_one_letter_code
_entity_poly.pdbx_strand_id
1 'polypeptide(L)'
;MRGLHRIACGMAMIVALAGCERPEPPPPLSKEAQITRDAPPELMFRGTFAGRPIHLVVNDCEVYSVRSLEGGEVEWTSVLKPEFYPFFSVCQRQSLQVEGSVMTARLGRMAVGAGGCCATGGTYRSTDGIAWKRTGY
;
A
#
# COMPACT_ATOMS: atom_id res chain seq x y z
N MET A 1 -25.76 73.89 23.99
CA MET A 1 -25.16 74.84 23.04
C MET A 1 -23.65 74.82 23.23
N ARG A 2 -22.87 74.99 22.14
CA ARG A 2 -21.43 74.67 21.93
C ARG A 2 -21.23 73.20 21.52
N GLY A 3 -20.96 72.83 20.27
CA GLY A 3 -20.55 73.58 19.09
C GLY A 3 -19.14 73.15 18.66
N LEU A 4 -19.10 72.38 17.55
CA LEU A 4 -17.96 72.10 16.68
C LEU A 4 -16.79 71.31 17.28
N HIS A 5 -16.46 70.16 16.69
CA HIS A 5 -15.19 69.93 15.96
C HIS A 5 -15.45 68.84 14.92
N ARG A 6 -15.45 69.24 13.65
CA ARG A 6 -15.53 68.37 12.47
C ARG A 6 -14.18 67.65 12.36
N ILE A 7 -14.15 66.34 12.63
CA ILE A 7 -12.95 65.52 12.37
C ILE A 7 -13.05 65.04 10.92
N ALA A 8 -12.32 65.74 10.07
CA ALA A 8 -12.13 65.39 8.67
C ALA A 8 -10.90 64.50 8.50
N CYS A 9 -11.03 63.58 7.56
CA CYS A 9 -9.99 63.00 6.71
C CYS A 9 -8.93 62.08 7.32
N GLY A 10 -8.97 60.83 6.84
CA GLY A 10 -7.75 60.20 6.35
C GLY A 10 -7.21 59.04 7.18
N MET A 11 -8.02 58.03 7.48
CA MET A 11 -7.47 56.73 7.87
C MET A 11 -7.34 55.88 6.60
N ALA A 12 -6.14 55.92 6.02
CA ALA A 12 -5.72 55.05 4.93
C ALA A 12 -5.78 53.60 5.41
N MET A 13 -6.82 52.88 4.95
CA MET A 13 -6.98 51.45 5.20
C MET A 13 -6.01 50.72 4.25
N ILE A 14 -4.80 50.43 4.76
CA ILE A 14 -3.85 49.53 4.09
C ILE A 14 -4.47 48.13 4.18
N VAL A 15 -5.15 47.70 3.11
CA VAL A 15 -5.57 46.32 2.93
C VAL A 15 -4.31 45.51 2.65
N ALA A 16 -3.69 45.00 3.71
CA ALA A 16 -2.68 43.96 3.59
C ALA A 16 -3.39 42.70 3.04
N LEU A 17 -3.27 42.49 1.72
CA LEU A 17 -3.51 41.19 1.09
C LEU A 17 -2.45 40.23 1.65
N ALA A 18 -2.67 39.72 2.86
CA ALA A 18 -2.09 38.46 3.29
C ALA A 18 -2.73 37.39 2.39
N GLY A 19 -2.15 37.21 1.20
CA GLY A 19 -2.43 36.04 0.38
C GLY A 19 -2.15 34.83 1.25
N CYS A 20 -3.21 34.12 1.64
CA CYS A 20 -3.08 32.80 2.19
C CYS A 20 -2.50 31.93 1.07
N GLU A 21 -1.18 31.85 1.02
CA GLU A 21 -0.46 30.89 0.22
C GLU A 21 -0.88 29.52 0.76
N ARG A 22 -1.89 28.93 0.11
CA ARG A 22 -2.37 27.61 0.47
C ARG A 22 -1.19 26.67 0.20
N PRO A 23 -0.71 25.93 1.21
CA PRO A 23 0.30 24.91 0.98
C PRO A 23 -0.23 24.00 -0.12
N GLU A 24 0.55 23.85 -1.18
CA GLU A 24 0.19 22.95 -2.27
C GLU A 24 0.00 21.55 -1.69
N PRO A 25 -1.08 20.82 -2.07
CA PRO A 25 -1.29 19.48 -1.55
C PRO A 25 -0.05 18.63 -1.84
N PRO A 26 0.38 17.79 -0.89
CA PRO A 26 1.49 16.89 -1.15
C PRO A 26 1.17 16.05 -2.40
N PRO A 27 2.19 15.73 -3.23
CA PRO A 27 1.98 14.94 -4.43
C PRO A 27 1.29 13.60 -4.08
N PRO A 28 0.42 13.08 -4.99
CA PRO A 28 -0.23 11.81 -4.74
C PRO A 28 0.81 10.70 -4.64
N LEU A 29 0.63 9.80 -3.65
CA LEU A 29 1.49 8.64 -3.46
C LEU A 29 1.55 7.75 -4.71
N SER A 30 2.64 7.00 -4.88
CA SER A 30 2.71 5.91 -5.87
C SER A 30 1.59 4.87 -5.69
N LYS A 31 1.33 4.09 -6.74
CA LYS A 31 0.32 3.01 -6.68
C LYS A 31 0.68 1.97 -5.63
N GLU A 32 1.96 1.65 -5.51
CA GLU A 32 2.52 0.70 -4.56
C GLU A 32 2.29 1.20 -3.13
N ALA A 33 2.52 2.50 -2.88
CA ALA A 33 2.27 3.11 -1.58
C ALA A 33 0.77 3.15 -1.26
N GLN A 34 -0.08 3.44 -2.24
CA GLN A 34 -1.54 3.37 -2.08
C GLN A 34 -2.00 1.94 -1.75
N ILE A 35 -1.58 0.93 -2.53
CA ILE A 35 -1.94 -0.48 -2.28
C ILE A 35 -1.42 -0.93 -0.91
N THR A 36 -0.19 -0.55 -0.54
CA THR A 36 0.38 -0.89 0.78
C THR A 36 -0.44 -0.29 1.91
N ARG A 37 -0.91 0.95 1.77
CA ARG A 37 -1.71 1.64 2.77
C ARG A 37 -3.11 1.04 2.89
N ASP A 38 -3.71 0.68 1.76
CA ASP A 38 -5.13 0.32 1.66
C ASP A 38 -5.36 -1.21 1.66
N ALA A 39 -4.31 -2.02 1.61
CA ALA A 39 -4.44 -3.47 1.59
C ALA A 39 -5.14 -3.98 2.87
N PRO A 40 -6.03 -4.97 2.75
CA PRO A 40 -6.71 -5.52 3.91
C PRO A 40 -5.79 -6.50 4.68
N PRO A 41 -6.08 -6.79 5.96
CA PRO A 41 -5.23 -7.63 6.81
C PRO A 41 -4.96 -9.04 6.26
N GLU A 42 -5.87 -9.61 5.47
CA GLU A 42 -5.69 -10.90 4.80
C GLU A 42 -4.77 -10.84 3.58
N LEU A 43 -4.35 -9.65 3.15
CA LEU A 43 -3.39 -9.43 2.06
C LEU A 43 -2.13 -8.70 2.53
N MET A 44 -1.98 -8.44 3.83
CA MET A 44 -0.77 -7.81 4.34
C MET A 44 -0.34 -8.40 5.67
N PHE A 45 0.93 -8.23 5.98
CA PHE A 45 1.43 -8.41 7.33
C PHE A 45 2.42 -7.30 7.64
N ARG A 46 2.25 -6.62 8.76
CA ARG A 46 3.21 -5.64 9.27
C ARG A 46 3.47 -5.89 10.73
N GLY A 47 4.70 -6.24 11.07
CA GLY A 47 5.07 -6.49 12.46
C GLY A 47 6.38 -7.24 12.57
N THR A 48 6.65 -7.77 13.76
CA THR A 48 7.82 -8.61 14.01
C THR A 48 7.48 -10.06 13.71
N PHE A 49 8.27 -10.71 12.86
CA PHE A 49 8.16 -12.14 12.57
C PHE A 49 9.56 -12.76 12.57
N ALA A 50 9.70 -13.94 13.18
CA ALA A 50 11.01 -14.60 13.36
C ALA A 50 12.10 -13.67 13.94
N GLY A 51 11.71 -12.77 14.86
CA GLY A 51 12.62 -11.82 15.52
C GLY A 51 13.04 -10.62 14.68
N ARG A 52 12.46 -10.41 13.49
CA ARG A 52 12.79 -9.28 12.60
C ARG A 52 11.53 -8.47 12.24
N PRO A 53 11.63 -7.14 12.13
CA PRO A 53 10.53 -6.36 11.55
C PRO A 53 10.39 -6.74 10.07
N ILE A 54 9.18 -7.08 9.66
CA ILE A 54 8.84 -7.39 8.28
C ILE A 54 7.51 -6.72 7.92
N HIS A 55 7.44 -6.26 6.67
CA HIS A 55 6.25 -5.72 6.08
C HIS A 55 6.04 -6.40 4.73
N LEU A 56 4.97 -7.17 4.62
CA LEU A 56 4.60 -7.91 3.42
C LEU A 56 3.25 -7.43 2.90
N VAL A 57 3.13 -7.35 1.58
CA VAL A 57 1.89 -7.08 0.87
C VAL A 57 1.72 -8.13 -0.22
N VAL A 58 0.50 -8.63 -0.37
CA VAL A 58 0.09 -9.51 -1.45
C VAL A 58 -0.70 -8.72 -2.46
N ASN A 59 -0.22 -8.70 -3.70
CA ASN A 59 -0.89 -8.04 -4.80
C ASN A 59 -0.71 -8.84 -6.08
N ASP A 60 -1.76 -8.95 -6.90
CA ASP A 60 -1.83 -9.78 -8.11
C ASP A 60 -1.15 -11.17 -7.97
N CYS A 61 -1.48 -11.91 -6.91
CA CYS A 61 -0.95 -13.25 -6.66
C CYS A 61 0.60 -13.29 -6.54
N GLU A 62 1.20 -12.22 -6.05
CA GLU A 62 2.62 -12.12 -5.73
C GLU A 62 2.76 -11.48 -4.33
N VAL A 63 3.73 -11.96 -3.56
CA VAL A 63 4.06 -11.42 -2.24
C VAL A 63 5.30 -10.55 -2.37
N TYR A 64 5.19 -9.33 -1.89
CA TYR A 64 6.25 -8.34 -1.89
C TYR A 64 6.67 -8.02 -0.46
N SER A 65 7.97 -7.93 -0.24
CA SER A 65 8.55 -7.24 0.91
C SER A 65 8.52 -5.73 0.66
N VAL A 66 8.05 -4.98 1.65
CA VAL A 66 7.85 -3.53 1.56
C VAL A 66 8.92 -2.82 2.37
N ARG A 67 9.66 -1.94 1.70
CA ARG A 67 10.59 -1.00 2.33
C ARG A 67 10.01 0.41 2.27
N SER A 68 9.80 1.03 3.42
CA SER A 68 9.34 2.43 3.48
C SER A 68 10.44 3.39 3.04
N LEU A 69 10.05 4.40 2.28
CA LEU A 69 10.89 5.50 1.81
C LEU A 69 10.40 6.83 2.42
N GLU A 70 11.12 7.91 2.15
CA GLU A 70 10.70 9.25 2.55
C GLU A 70 9.39 9.66 1.86
N GLY A 71 8.64 10.58 2.48
CA GLY A 71 7.39 11.08 1.92
C GLY A 71 6.21 10.10 1.92
N GLY A 72 6.35 8.94 2.58
CA GLY A 72 5.31 7.90 2.60
C GLY A 72 5.34 6.97 1.38
N GLU A 73 6.37 7.09 0.55
CA GLU A 73 6.62 6.18 -0.55
C GLU A 73 7.10 4.81 -0.08
N VAL A 74 7.02 3.82 -0.96
CA VAL A 74 7.47 2.46 -0.69
C VAL A 74 8.21 1.87 -1.88
N GLU A 75 9.12 0.96 -1.58
CA GLU A 75 9.73 0.07 -2.56
C GLU A 75 9.24 -1.36 -2.30
N TRP A 76 8.85 -2.04 -3.35
CA TRP A 76 8.45 -3.45 -3.30
C TRP A 76 9.52 -4.35 -3.88
N THR A 77 9.86 -5.40 -3.15
CA THR A 77 10.73 -6.48 -3.60
C THR A 77 9.95 -7.78 -3.62
N SER A 78 9.81 -8.41 -4.78
CA SER A 78 9.16 -9.72 -4.90
C SER A 78 9.91 -10.78 -4.09
N VAL A 79 9.19 -11.49 -3.21
CA VAL A 79 9.73 -12.60 -2.40
C VAL A 79 9.05 -13.93 -2.69
N LEU A 80 7.85 -13.92 -3.27
CA LEU A 80 7.15 -15.12 -3.68
C LEU A 80 6.19 -14.83 -4.83
N LYS A 81 6.27 -15.64 -5.88
CA LYS A 81 5.27 -15.70 -6.95
C LYS A 81 5.04 -17.14 -7.41
N PRO A 82 3.86 -17.46 -7.95
CA PRO A 82 3.59 -18.74 -8.60
C PRO A 82 4.55 -19.02 -9.75
N GLU A 83 4.61 -20.28 -10.16
CA GLU A 83 5.34 -20.70 -11.35
C GLU A 83 4.84 -19.94 -12.59
N PHE A 84 5.75 -19.70 -13.52
CA PHE A 84 5.44 -19.03 -14.77
C PHE A 84 4.42 -19.84 -15.58
N TYR A 85 3.39 -19.15 -16.10
CA TYR A 85 2.40 -19.71 -17.02
C TYR A 85 2.52 -19.03 -18.39
N PRO A 86 2.65 -19.77 -19.49
CA PRO A 86 2.93 -19.18 -20.81
C PRO A 86 1.74 -18.45 -21.45
N PHE A 87 0.52 -18.57 -20.91
CA PHE A 87 -0.67 -17.90 -21.44
C PHE A 87 -1.20 -16.82 -20.49
N PHE A 88 -2.12 -15.97 -20.98
CA PHE A 88 -2.75 -14.94 -20.16
C PHE A 88 -3.46 -15.54 -18.95
N SER A 89 -3.13 -15.04 -17.77
CA SER A 89 -3.73 -15.45 -16.50
C SER A 89 -3.99 -14.26 -15.59
N VAL A 90 -5.05 -14.35 -14.80
CA VAL A 90 -5.45 -13.34 -13.83
C VAL A 90 -5.39 -13.92 -12.42
N CYS A 91 -5.03 -13.11 -11.43
CA CYS A 91 -5.12 -13.54 -10.05
C CYS A 91 -6.58 -13.79 -9.66
N GLN A 92 -6.88 -15.01 -9.20
CA GLN A 92 -8.22 -15.44 -8.80
C GLN A 92 -8.31 -15.72 -7.30
N ARG A 93 -7.18 -16.08 -6.66
CA ARG A 93 -7.09 -16.40 -5.24
C ARG A 93 -5.79 -15.88 -4.66
N GLN A 94 -5.88 -15.06 -3.63
CA GLN A 94 -4.72 -14.59 -2.88
C GLN A 94 -5.07 -14.39 -1.40
N SER A 95 -4.19 -14.79 -0.50
CA SER A 95 -4.30 -14.53 0.94
C SER A 95 -2.96 -14.71 1.61
N LEU A 96 -2.73 -13.99 2.71
CA LEU A 96 -1.62 -14.14 3.64
C LEU A 96 -2.19 -14.34 5.04
N GLN A 97 -1.69 -15.35 5.74
CA GLN A 97 -2.10 -15.69 7.10
C GLN A 97 -0.87 -15.99 7.94
N VAL A 98 -0.92 -15.65 9.22
CA VAL A 98 0.16 -15.92 10.18
C VAL A 98 -0.41 -16.73 11.33
N GLU A 99 0.15 -17.92 11.54
CA GLU A 99 -0.25 -18.85 12.59
C GLU A 99 0.99 -19.22 13.40
N GLY A 100 1.12 -18.61 14.59
CA GLY A 100 2.30 -18.79 15.45
C GLY A 100 3.60 -18.39 14.74
N SER A 101 4.47 -19.36 14.48
CA SER A 101 5.77 -19.18 13.82
C SER A 101 5.77 -19.45 12.32
N VAL A 102 4.59 -19.63 11.70
CA VAL A 102 4.46 -19.96 10.28
C VAL A 102 3.59 -18.93 9.57
N MET A 103 4.12 -18.36 8.49
CA MET A 103 3.36 -17.60 7.51
C MET A 103 2.89 -18.53 6.41
N THR A 104 1.61 -18.42 6.03
CA THR A 104 1.01 -19.16 4.93
C THR A 104 0.46 -18.19 3.90
N ALA A 105 0.91 -18.32 2.65
CA ALA A 105 0.34 -17.61 1.50
C ALA A 105 -0.42 -18.60 0.62
N ARG A 106 -1.64 -18.26 0.19
CA ARG A 106 -2.36 -19.02 -0.85
C ARG A 106 -2.45 -18.13 -2.06
N LEU A 107 -1.92 -18.58 -3.20
CA LEU A 107 -1.88 -17.82 -4.44
C LEU A 107 -2.45 -18.69 -5.56
N GLY A 108 -3.21 -18.12 -6.48
CA GLY A 108 -3.86 -18.88 -7.55
C GLY A 108 -4.19 -18.00 -8.73
N ARG A 109 -3.48 -18.22 -9.84
CA ARG A 109 -3.76 -17.58 -11.12
C ARG A 109 -4.59 -18.50 -11.99
N MET A 110 -5.67 -17.98 -12.55
CA MET A 110 -6.55 -18.69 -13.47
C MET A 110 -6.22 -18.27 -14.90
N ALA A 111 -6.11 -19.23 -15.81
CA ALA A 111 -6.03 -18.92 -17.23
C ALA A 111 -7.32 -18.24 -17.69
N VAL A 112 -7.22 -17.19 -18.49
CA VAL A 112 -8.40 -16.47 -18.99
C VAL A 112 -9.26 -17.43 -19.82
N GLY A 113 -10.56 -17.53 -19.50
CA GLY A 113 -11.50 -18.42 -20.17
C GLY A 113 -11.58 -19.85 -19.60
N ALA A 114 -10.78 -20.19 -18.58
CA ALA A 114 -10.91 -21.48 -17.88
C ALA A 114 -12.14 -21.50 -16.95
N GLY A 115 -12.83 -22.64 -16.88
CA GLY A 115 -14.02 -22.84 -16.03
C GLY A 115 -13.70 -23.20 -14.57
N GLY A 116 -12.45 -23.09 -14.14
CA GLY A 116 -12.00 -23.43 -12.78
C GLY A 116 -10.60 -22.92 -12.48
N CYS A 117 -10.29 -22.73 -11.20
CA CYS A 117 -8.94 -22.38 -10.73
C CYS A 117 -8.14 -23.64 -10.39
N CYS A 118 -6.82 -23.69 -10.54
CA CYS A 118 -5.89 -22.64 -10.99
C CYS A 118 -4.90 -23.20 -12.01
N ALA A 119 -4.46 -22.36 -12.96
CA ALA A 119 -3.42 -22.73 -13.93
C ALA A 119 -2.05 -22.79 -13.26
N THR A 120 -1.75 -21.82 -12.40
CA THR A 120 -0.58 -21.83 -11.51
C THR A 120 -0.96 -21.29 -10.13
N GLY A 121 -0.17 -21.62 -9.12
CA GLY A 121 -0.44 -21.23 -7.73
C GLY A 121 -0.19 -22.36 -6.75
N GLY A 122 -0.67 -22.19 -5.54
CA GLY A 122 -0.61 -23.17 -4.47
C GLY A 122 -0.67 -22.54 -3.08
N THR A 123 -0.44 -23.38 -2.08
CA THR A 123 -0.23 -22.98 -0.70
C THR A 123 1.27 -22.99 -0.39
N TYR A 124 1.78 -21.85 0.03
CA TYR A 124 3.19 -21.63 0.36
C TYR A 124 3.33 -21.35 1.85
N ARG A 125 4.39 -21.85 2.46
CA ARG A 125 4.71 -21.61 3.87
C ARG A 125 6.10 -21.03 4.01
N SER A 126 6.26 -20.12 4.97
CA SER A 126 7.52 -19.52 5.35
C SER A 126 7.65 -19.45 6.87
N THR A 127 8.88 -19.57 7.36
CA THR A 127 9.24 -19.38 8.77
C THR A 127 10.00 -18.09 9.02
N ASP A 128 10.28 -17.31 7.96
CA ASP A 128 11.08 -16.09 8.03
C ASP A 128 10.50 -14.92 7.22
N GLY A 129 9.41 -15.16 6.49
CA GLY A 129 8.67 -14.22 5.64
C GLY A 129 9.33 -13.92 4.29
N ILE A 130 10.48 -14.52 4.00
CA ILE A 130 11.30 -14.23 2.80
C ILE A 130 11.52 -15.49 1.97
N ALA A 131 11.92 -16.60 2.60
CA ALA A 131 12.06 -17.88 1.96
C ALA A 131 10.75 -18.67 2.06
N TRP A 132 10.20 -19.03 0.91
CA TRP A 132 8.90 -19.70 0.81
C TRP A 132 9.04 -21.11 0.25
N LYS A 133 8.31 -22.05 0.84
CA LYS A 133 8.21 -23.43 0.37
C LYS A 133 6.79 -23.73 -0.03
N ARG A 134 6.61 -24.30 -1.21
CA ARG A 134 5.32 -24.80 -1.68
C ARG A 134 4.95 -26.07 -0.91
N THR A 135 3.72 -26.15 -0.42
CA THR A 135 3.22 -27.24 0.44
C THR A 135 1.92 -27.86 -0.03
N GLY A 136 1.22 -27.26 -1.01
CA GLY A 136 0.00 -27.81 -1.58
C GLY A 136 -0.46 -27.03 -2.82
N TYR A 137 -1.49 -27.55 -3.51
CA TYR A 137 -2.24 -26.88 -4.58
C TYR A 137 -3.58 -26.36 -4.04
#